data_AF-A0A845DX78-F1
#
_entry.id   AF-A0A845DX78-F1
#
_cell.length_a   1.000
_cell.length_b   1.000
_cell.length_c   1.000
_cell.angle_alpha   90.00
_cell.angle_beta   90.00
_cell.angle_gamma   90.00
#
_symmetry.space_group_name_H-M   'P 1'
#
loop_
_entity.id
_entity.type
_entity.pdbx_description
1 polymer ?
#
loop_
_entity_poly.entity_id
_entity_poly.type
_entity_poly.pdbx_seq_one_letter_code
_entity_poly.pdbx_strand_id
1 'polypeptide(L)' 'MKRIFFISSAAIIILAATAFLLIYQSHAEVMKKTNDCYDNGGLPEMEKSGIVLEHFECQMEKQ' A
#
# COMPACT_ATOMS: atom_id res chain seq x y z
N MET A 1 -25.88 0.92 -28.75
CA MET A 1 -25.99 0.20 -27.47
C MET A 1 -24.78 -0.69 -27.16
N LYS A 2 -24.42 -1.69 -27.98
CA LYS A 2 -23.24 -2.57 -27.72
C LYS A 2 -21.92 -1.81 -27.46
N ARG A 3 -21.58 -0.80 -28.27
CA ARG A 3 -20.34 -0.01 -28.13
C ARG A 3 -20.21 0.72 -26.79
N ILE A 4 -21.32 1.25 -26.25
CA ILE A 4 -21.32 1.98 -24.96
C ILE A 4 -21.07 1.00 -23.81
N PHE A 5 -21.63 -0.21 -23.90
CA PHE A 5 -21.43 -1.29 -22.92
C PHE A 5 -19.97 -1.78 -22.88
N PHE A 6 -19.31 -1.87 -24.03
CA PHE A 6 -17.88 -2.22 -24.08
C PHE A 6 -17.01 -1.12 -23.46
N ILE A 7 -17.28 0.15 -23.79
CA ILE A 7 -16.50 1.28 -23.25
C ILE A 7 -16.68 1.39 -21.73
N SER A 8 -17.90 1.23 -21.21
CA SER A 8 -18.15 1.26 -19.76
C SER A 8 -17.47 0.10 -19.03
N SER A 9 -17.50 -1.11 -19.60
CA SER A 9 -16.82 -2.26 -19.01
C SER A 9 -15.30 -2.08 -18.95
N ALA A 10 -14.70 -1.56 -20.03
CA ALA A 10 -13.27 -1.29 -20.07
C ALA A 10 -12.86 -0.21 -19.06
N ALA A 11 -13.67 0.85 -18.91
CA ALA A 11 -13.42 1.90 -17.92
C ALA A 11 -13.46 1.36 -16.48
N ILE A 12 -14.41 0.48 -16.17
CA ILE A 12 -14.52 -0.14 -14.84
C ILE A 12 -13.30 -1.02 -14.55
N ILE A 13 -12.85 -1.83 -15.51
CA ILE A 13 -11.67 -2.68 -15.35
C ILE A 13 -10.43 -1.83 -15.11
N ILE A 14 -10.25 -0.75 -15.86
CA ILE A 14 -9.11 0.17 -15.70
C ILE A 14 -9.14 0.80 -14.30
N LEU A 15 -10.31 1.29 -13.85
CA LEU A 15 -10.47 1.87 -12.52
C LEU A 15 -10.18 0.87 -11.40
N ALA A 16 -10.62 -0.38 -11.54
CA ALA A 16 -10.35 -1.42 -10.56
C ALA A 16 -8.86 -1.77 -10.51
N ALA A 17 -8.21 -1.88 -11.68
CA ALA A 17 -6.79 -2.17 -11.77
C ALA A 17 -5.91 -1.06 -11.18
N THR A 18 -6.25 0.21 -11.45
CA THR A 18 -5.50 1.34 -10.87
C THR A 18 -5.68 1.42 -9.35
N ALA A 19 -6.90 1.22 -8.83
CA ALA A 19 -7.15 1.17 -7.40
C ALA A 19 -6.35 0.04 -6.73
N PHE A 20 -6.34 -1.15 -7.33
CA PHE A 20 -5.57 -2.29 -6.83
C PHE A 20 -4.05 -2.00 -6.81
N LEU A 21 -3.52 -1.40 -7.87
CA LEU A 21 -2.10 -1.04 -7.95
C LEU A 21 -1.70 -0.03 -6.87
N LEU A 22 -2.54 0.98 -6.60
CA LEU A 22 -2.27 1.97 -5.55
C LEU A 22 -2.24 1.33 -4.16
N ILE A 23 -3.17 0.41 -3.88
CA ILE A 23 -3.19 -0.35 -2.62
C ILE A 23 -1.93 -1.22 -2.52
N TYR A 24 -1.60 -1.96 -3.59
CA TYR A 24 -0.42 -2.81 -3.61
C TYR A 24 0.88 -2.03 -3.39
N GLN A 25 1.04 -0.88 -4.05
CA GLN A 25 2.21 -0.01 -3.86
C GLN A 25 2.32 0.50 -2.43
N SER A 26 1.22 0.96 -1.84
CA SER A 26 1.18 1.39 -0.43
C SER A 26 1.63 0.26 0.51
N HIS A 27 1.09 -0.95 0.31
CA HIS A 27 1.49 -2.12 1.10
C HIS A 27 2.97 -2.50 0.90
N ALA A 28 3.48 -2.44 -0.33
CA ALA A 28 4.88 -2.76 -0.63
C ALA A 28 5.84 -1.72 -0.02
N GLU A 29 5.48 -0.43 -0.02
CA GLU A 29 6.28 0.61 0.60
C GLU A 29 6.38 0.43 2.11
N VAL A 30 5.25 0.15 2.77
CA VAL A 30 5.20 -0.14 4.21
C VAL A 30 6.08 -1.35 4.51
N MET A 31 5.89 -2.47 3.79
CA MET A 31 6.68 -3.68 3.98
C MET A 31 8.18 -3.42 3.82
N LYS A 32 8.58 -2.61 2.84
CA LYS A 32 9.98 -2.24 2.62
C LYS A 32 10.55 -1.49 3.82
N LYS A 33 9.83 -0.49 4.36
CA LYS A 33 10.26 0.27 5.54
C LYS A 33 10.35 -0.60 6.79
N THR A 34 9.41 -1.53 6.97
CA THR A 34 9.44 -2.52 8.05
C THR A 34 10.69 -3.37 8.00
N ASN A 35 10.96 -3.94 6.82
CA ASN A 35 12.09 -4.85 6.64
C ASN A 35 13.40 -4.10 6.86
N ASP A 36 13.54 -2.88 6.32
CA ASP A 36 14.71 -2.04 6.55
C ASP A 36 14.90 -1.73 8.05
N CYS A 37 13.82 -1.48 8.80
CA CYS A 37 13.89 -1.29 10.25
C CYS A 37 14.40 -2.56 10.97
N TYR A 38 13.86 -3.73 10.64
CA TYR A 38 14.30 -5.00 11.21
C TYR A 38 15.76 -5.34 10.84
N ASP A 39 16.16 -5.08 9.59
CA ASP A 39 17.52 -5.32 9.11
C ASP A 39 18.56 -4.46 9.84
N ASN A 40 18.15 -3.28 10.32
CA ASN A 40 18.96 -2.39 11.14
C ASN A 40 18.88 -2.71 12.66
N GLY A 41 18.19 -3.79 13.05
CA GLY A 41 18.05 -4.21 14.45
C GLY A 41 17.03 -3.39 15.25
N GLY A 42 16.13 -2.66 14.57
CA GLY A 42 15.04 -1.91 15.19
C GLY A 42 13.72 -2.70 15.23
N LEU A 43 12.81 -2.21 16.05
CA LEU A 43 11.42 -2.68 16.15
C LEU A 43 10.50 -1.65 15.48
N PRO A 44 9.82 -1.99 14.38
CA PRO A 44 8.90 -1.09 13.72
C PRO A 44 7.59 -0.97 14.50
N GLU A 45 7.22 0.27 14.81
CA GLU A 45 5.93 0.65 15.38
C GLU A 45 5.08 1.30 14.27
N MET A 46 3.84 0.83 14.11
CA MET A 46 2.98 1.25 13.01
C MET A 46 1.57 1.53 13.50
N GLU A 47 1.01 2.65 13.05
CA GLU A 47 -0.40 2.96 13.21
C GLU A 47 -1.06 3.07 11.83
N LYS A 48 -2.12 2.29 11.63
CA LYS A 48 -2.87 2.24 10.36
C LYS A 48 -4.31 2.64 10.60
N SER A 49 -4.80 3.59 9.80
CA SER A 49 -6.21 3.96 9.71
C SER A 49 -6.76 3.51 8.36
N GLY A 50 -7.43 2.35 8.37
CA GLY A 50 -7.99 1.72 7.18
C GLY A 50 -6.92 1.25 6.18
N ILE A 51 -6.82 1.94 5.03
CA ILE A 51 -5.82 1.68 3.97
C ILE A 51 -4.62 2.64 4.03
N VAL A 52 -4.68 3.65 4.89
CA VAL A 52 -3.63 4.67 5.01
C VAL A 52 -2.73 4.34 6.20
N LEU A 53 -1.43 4.42 5.99
CA LEU A 53 -0.43 4.38 7.06
C LEU A 53 -0.42 5.79 7.69
N GLU A 54 -0.86 5.91 8.94
CA GLU A 54 -0.88 7.22 9.62
C GLU A 54 0.44 7.51 10.31
N HIS A 55 1.03 6.50 10.95
CA HIS A 55 2.31 6.61 11.62
C HIS A 55 3.19 5.39 11.34
N PHE A 56 4.47 5.64 11.11
CA PHE A 56 5.51 4.61 11.04
C PHE A 56 6.75 5.13 11.74
N GLU A 57 7.21 4.38 12.73
CA GLU A 57 8.41 4.70 13.48
C GLU A 57 9.26 3.44 13.64
N CYS A 58 10.58 3.59 13.53
CA CYS A 58 11.50 2.49 13.77
C CYS A 58 12.16 2.72 15.13
N GLN A 59 11.71 1.99 16.15
CA GLN A 59 12.29 2.03 17.49
C GLN A 59 13.61 1.27 17.46
N MET A 60 14.72 1.99 17.36
CA MET A 60 16.05 1.37 17.49
C MET A 60 16.19 0.89 18.93
N GLU A 61 16.37 -0.41 19.16
CA GLU A 61 16.78 -0.91 20.47
C GLU A 61 18.16 -0.31 20.76
N LYS A 62 18.21 0.73 21.60
CA LYS A 62 19.47 1.22 22.17
C LYS A 62 20.04 0.06 22.98
N GLN A 63 21.08 -0.59 22.44
CA GLN A 63 21.97 -1.47 23.21
C GLN A 63 22.54 -0.73 24.42
#